data_AF-A0A920FGB5-F1
#
_entry.id   AF-A0A920FGB5-F1
#
_cell.length_a   1.000
_cell.length_b   1.000
_cell.length_c   1.000
_cell.angle_alpha   90.00
_cell.angle_beta   90.00
_cell.angle_gamma   90.00
#
_symmetry.space_group_name_H-M   'P 1'
#
loop_
_entity.id
_entity.type
_entity.pdbx_description
1 polymer ?
#
loop_
_entity_poly.entity_id
_entity_poly.type
_entity_poly.pdbx_seq_one_letter_code
_entity_poly.pdbx_strand_id
1 'polypeptide(L)'
;MLTSKGIIDALKLTPHPEGGYFKEIYRSEGVIKKDSLDFITHGDRNYSTSIYFLLDQADYSAFHRIKQDEIWHFYLGSTLLLHTINVKGDYKRIRIGNNISEEEVLQYVVPAGTWFASELENKNDLHYVDVL
;
A
#
# COMPACT_ATOMS: atom_id res chain seq x y z
N MET A 1 15.74 -18.71 -4.28
CA MET A 1 14.97 -17.64 -3.63
C MET A 1 14.15 -16.92 -4.69
N LEU A 2 12.94 -16.48 -4.37
CA LEU A 2 12.22 -15.55 -5.24
C LEU A 2 12.97 -14.20 -5.25
N THR A 3 13.18 -13.65 -6.44
CA THR A 3 13.78 -12.32 -6.63
C THR A 3 12.69 -11.32 -6.97
N SER A 4 12.93 -10.02 -6.71
CA SER A 4 12.00 -8.94 -7.05
C SER A 4 11.61 -8.98 -8.52
N LYS A 5 12.61 -9.12 -9.42
CA LYS A 5 12.39 -9.32 -10.85
C LYS A 5 11.51 -10.54 -11.15
N GLY A 6 11.77 -11.67 -10.49
CA GLY A 6 10.97 -12.88 -10.69
C GLY A 6 9.50 -12.69 -10.31
N ILE A 7 9.22 -11.95 -9.24
CA ILE A 7 7.86 -11.62 -8.80
C ILE A 7 7.20 -10.64 -9.79
N ILE A 8 7.91 -9.57 -10.18
CA ILE A 8 7.43 -8.59 -11.15
C ILE A 8 7.03 -9.28 -12.46
N ASP A 9 7.89 -10.16 -12.98
CA ASP A 9 7.64 -10.88 -14.23
C ASP A 9 6.47 -11.87 -14.10
N ALA A 10 6.44 -12.65 -13.01
CA ALA A 10 5.40 -13.66 -12.78
C ALA A 10 4.00 -13.05 -12.59
N LEU A 11 3.92 -11.94 -11.84
CA LEU A 11 2.65 -11.27 -11.54
C LEU A 11 2.29 -10.19 -12.57
N LYS A 12 3.21 -9.86 -13.48
CA LYS A 12 3.08 -8.81 -14.50
C LYS A 12 2.86 -7.43 -13.86
N LEU A 13 3.68 -7.10 -12.86
CA LEU A 13 3.62 -5.80 -12.20
C LEU A 13 4.20 -4.72 -13.12
N THR A 14 3.71 -3.49 -12.98
CA THR A 14 4.19 -2.31 -13.72
C THR A 14 4.63 -1.21 -12.75
N PRO A 15 5.53 -0.30 -13.13
CA PRO A 15 5.94 0.80 -12.25
C PRO A 15 4.75 1.63 -11.77
N HIS A 16 4.72 1.96 -10.47
CA HIS A 16 3.70 2.83 -9.88
C HIS A 16 4.18 4.30 -9.89
N PRO A 17 3.31 5.30 -10.12
CA PRO A 17 3.71 6.71 -10.16
C PRO A 17 4.38 7.22 -8.87
N GLU A 18 4.04 6.61 -7.74
CA GLU A 18 4.56 7.00 -6.42
C GLU A 18 5.84 6.26 -6.04
N GLY A 19 6.31 5.34 -6.90
CA GLY A 19 7.46 4.46 -6.69
C GLY A 19 7.05 3.01 -6.42
N GLY A 20 7.97 2.08 -6.69
CA GLY A 20 7.70 0.65 -6.68
C GLY A 20 6.96 0.14 -7.92
N TYR A 21 6.37 -1.05 -7.78
CA TYR A 21 5.63 -1.74 -8.83
C TYR A 21 4.25 -2.14 -8.31
N PHE A 22 3.25 -2.10 -9.16
CA PHE A 22 1.89 -2.46 -8.79
C PHE A 22 1.14 -3.18 -9.92
N LYS A 23 0.02 -3.79 -9.55
CA LYS A 23 -0.99 -4.26 -10.49
C LYS A 23 -2.33 -4.39 -9.79
N GLU A 24 -3.37 -3.82 -10.38
CA GLU A 24 -4.75 -4.07 -9.95
C GLU A 24 -5.16 -5.51 -10.24
N ILE A 25 -5.67 -6.19 -9.22
CA ILE A 25 -6.15 -7.58 -9.29
C ILE A 25 -7.66 -7.69 -9.12
N TYR A 26 -8.30 -6.68 -8.52
CA TYR A 26 -9.73 -6.65 -8.32
C TYR A 26 -10.27 -5.23 -8.42
N ARG A 27 -11.46 -5.13 -8.99
CA ARG A 27 -12.30 -3.94 -8.99
C ARG A 27 -13.74 -4.41 -8.91
N SER A 28 -14.46 -3.98 -7.89
CA SER A 28 -15.85 -4.37 -7.70
C SER A 28 -16.73 -3.90 -8.85
N GLU A 29 -17.65 -4.74 -9.32
CA GLU A 29 -18.67 -4.33 -10.30
C GLU A 29 -19.66 -3.32 -9.71
N GLY A 30 -19.87 -3.38 -8.39
CA GLY A 30 -20.72 -2.45 -7.67
C GLY A 30 -20.10 -1.07 -7.57
N VAL A 31 -20.95 -0.04 -7.69
CA VAL A 31 -20.54 1.36 -7.80
C VAL A 31 -21.34 2.24 -6.85
N ILE A 32 -20.65 3.12 -6.12
CA ILE A 32 -21.21 4.24 -5.37
C ILE A 32 -21.23 5.45 -6.30
N LYS A 33 -22.42 6.04 -6.47
CA LYS A 33 -22.57 7.25 -7.27
C LYS A 33 -21.87 8.42 -6.60
N LYS A 34 -21.20 9.25 -7.39
CA LYS A 34 -20.48 10.44 -6.89
C LYS A 34 -21.35 11.34 -6.01
N ASP A 35 -22.64 11.46 -6.35
CA ASP A 35 -23.59 12.33 -5.66
C ASP A 35 -24.04 11.74 -4.30
N SER A 36 -23.66 10.49 -4.01
CA SER A 36 -23.89 9.79 -2.75
C SER A 36 -22.64 9.72 -1.86
N LEU A 37 -21.53 10.35 -2.28
CA LEU A 37 -20.28 10.35 -1.52
C LEU A 37 -20.11 11.68 -0.77
N ASP A 38 -19.70 11.59 0.50
CA ASP A 38 -19.48 12.76 1.37
C ASP A 38 -18.11 13.44 1.14
N PHE A 39 -17.42 13.13 0.04
CA PHE A 39 -16.14 13.72 -0.33
C PHE A 39 -16.04 13.99 -1.84
N ILE A 40 -15.24 15.00 -2.20
CA ILE A 40 -15.03 15.39 -3.60
C ILE A 40 -14.27 14.28 -4.34
N THR A 41 -14.87 13.81 -5.43
CA THR A 41 -14.32 12.82 -6.34
C THR A 41 -14.52 13.25 -7.79
N HIS A 42 -13.64 12.80 -8.69
CA HIS A 42 -13.75 13.05 -10.14
C HIS A 42 -14.79 12.15 -10.84
N GLY A 43 -15.48 11.29 -10.11
CA GLY A 43 -16.50 10.40 -10.66
C GLY A 43 -16.99 9.39 -9.62
N ASP A 44 -17.79 8.43 -10.08
CA ASP A 44 -18.24 7.32 -9.26
C ASP A 44 -17.07 6.51 -8.68
N ARG A 45 -17.34 5.69 -7.65
CA ARG A 45 -16.35 4.83 -7.01
C ARG A 45 -16.82 3.39 -6.98
N ASN A 46 -15.95 2.44 -7.35
CA ASN A 46 -16.23 1.03 -7.10
C ASN A 46 -16.24 0.77 -5.58
N TYR A 47 -16.99 -0.23 -5.12
CA TYR A 47 -17.06 -0.56 -3.69
C TYR A 47 -15.70 -0.91 -3.08
N SER A 48 -14.81 -1.50 -3.88
CA SER A 48 -13.44 -1.83 -3.50
C SER A 48 -12.60 -2.05 -4.74
N THR A 49 -11.31 -1.79 -4.60
CA THR A 49 -10.25 -2.26 -5.48
C THR A 49 -9.26 -3.10 -4.66
N SER A 50 -8.41 -3.86 -5.32
CA SER A 50 -7.25 -4.49 -4.70
C SER A 50 -6.11 -4.46 -5.69
N ILE A 51 -4.91 -4.15 -5.20
CA ILE A 51 -3.70 -4.18 -5.98
C ILE A 51 -2.66 -5.05 -5.29
N TYR A 52 -1.82 -5.69 -6.10
CA TYR A 52 -0.48 -6.05 -5.65
C TYR A 52 0.41 -4.82 -5.68
N PHE A 53 1.26 -4.68 -4.67
CA PHE A 53 2.26 -3.63 -4.59
C PHE A 53 3.60 -4.21 -4.08
N LEU A 54 4.69 -3.79 -4.71
CA LEU A 54 6.04 -4.29 -4.46
C LEU A 54 7.03 -3.14 -4.41
N LEU A 55 7.87 -3.13 -3.37
CA LEU A 55 9.06 -2.29 -3.29
C LEU A 55 10.32 -3.17 -3.39
N ASP A 56 11.31 -2.71 -4.17
CA ASP A 56 12.60 -3.36 -4.32
C ASP A 56 13.75 -2.42 -3.94
N GLN A 57 14.74 -2.92 -3.20
CA GLN A 57 15.99 -2.23 -2.89
C GLN A 57 15.79 -0.82 -2.29
N ALA A 58 16.08 0.23 -3.09
CA ALA A 58 16.04 1.62 -2.70
C ALA A 58 14.72 2.31 -3.11
N ASP A 59 13.75 1.56 -3.63
CA ASP A 59 12.42 2.07 -3.93
C ASP A 59 11.72 2.52 -2.64
N TYR A 60 10.85 3.50 -2.80
CA TYR A 60 9.95 4.00 -1.77
C TYR A 60 8.63 4.38 -2.41
N SER A 61 7.54 4.35 -1.63
CA SER A 61 6.30 5.04 -1.96
C SER A 61 6.36 6.45 -1.37
N ALA A 62 6.36 7.46 -2.23
CA ALA A 62 6.41 8.86 -1.82
C ALA A 62 5.19 9.25 -0.96
N PHE A 63 5.31 10.31 -0.16
CA PHE A 63 4.18 10.80 0.63
C PHE A 63 3.01 11.17 -0.28
N HIS A 64 1.88 10.51 -0.05
CA HIS A 64 0.61 10.76 -0.71
C HIS A 64 -0.53 10.63 0.30
N ARG A 65 -1.74 10.97 -0.15
CA ARG A 65 -2.94 10.95 0.69
C ARG A 65 -4.15 10.65 -0.17
N ILE A 66 -4.95 9.70 0.29
CA ILE A 66 -6.18 9.30 -0.38
C ILE A 66 -7.43 9.66 0.44
N LYS A 67 -8.60 9.48 -0.15
CA LYS A 67 -9.90 9.88 0.42
C LYS A 67 -10.68 8.73 1.06
N GLN A 68 -10.17 7.52 0.96
CA GLN A 68 -10.74 6.31 1.54
C GLN A 68 -9.70 5.67 2.45
N ASP A 69 -10.15 4.76 3.31
CA ASP A 69 -9.23 3.91 4.05
C ASP A 69 -8.51 2.98 3.07
N GLU A 70 -7.28 2.64 3.38
CA GLU A 70 -6.46 1.70 2.61
C GLU A 70 -5.91 0.61 3.53
N ILE A 71 -6.06 -0.65 3.15
CA ILE A 71 -5.62 -1.78 3.98
C ILE A 71 -4.40 -2.44 3.36
N TRP A 72 -3.28 -2.34 4.08
CA TRP A 72 -2.01 -2.96 3.72
C TRP A 72 -1.94 -4.37 4.31
N HIS A 73 -1.61 -5.37 3.49
CA HIS A 73 -1.47 -6.77 3.89
C HIS A 73 -0.10 -7.31 3.52
N PHE A 74 0.67 -7.74 4.52
CA PHE A 74 1.92 -8.43 4.29
C PHE A 74 1.70 -9.80 3.62
N TYR A 75 2.43 -10.05 2.54
CA TYR A 75 2.48 -11.37 1.91
C TYR A 75 3.84 -12.04 2.05
N LEU A 76 4.92 -11.34 1.68
CA LEU A 76 6.28 -11.87 1.77
C LEU A 76 7.32 -10.74 1.69
N GLY A 77 8.55 -11.04 2.10
CA GLY A 77 9.67 -10.12 2.02
C GLY A 77 10.20 -9.69 3.39
N SER A 78 10.97 -8.60 3.41
CA SER A 78 11.49 -7.95 4.63
C SER A 78 10.42 -7.09 5.30
N THR A 79 10.76 -6.36 6.33
CA THR A 79 9.84 -5.42 7.00
C THR A 79 9.67 -4.14 6.18
N LEU A 80 8.43 -3.72 5.98
CA LEU A 80 8.09 -2.41 5.44
C LEU A 80 7.86 -1.42 6.58
N LEU A 81 8.45 -0.24 6.44
CA LEU A 81 8.18 0.90 7.30
C LEU A 81 7.11 1.75 6.65
N LEU A 82 5.93 1.80 7.25
CA LEU A 82 4.84 2.67 6.85
C LEU A 82 4.83 3.92 7.73
N HIS A 83 5.14 5.05 7.13
CA HIS A 83 5.12 6.37 7.75
C HIS A 83 3.74 6.97 7.59
N THR A 84 3.14 7.45 8.67
CA THR A 84 1.81 8.07 8.65
C THR A 84 1.83 9.39 9.39
N ILE A 85 1.12 10.40 8.88
CA ILE A 85 0.87 11.67 9.53
C ILE A 85 -0.64 11.90 9.47
N ASN A 86 -1.30 11.80 10.62
CA ASN A 86 -2.76 11.89 10.69
C ASN A 86 -3.27 13.33 10.45
N VAL A 87 -4.59 13.51 10.40
CA VAL A 87 -5.22 14.82 10.19
C VAL A 87 -4.94 15.88 11.27
N LYS A 88 -4.43 15.46 12.43
CA LYS A 88 -3.99 16.36 13.52
C LYS A 88 -2.49 16.71 13.42
N GLY A 89 -1.76 16.08 12.51
CA GLY A 89 -0.32 16.23 12.36
C GLY A 89 0.51 15.23 13.18
N ASP A 90 -0.11 14.24 13.83
CA ASP A 90 0.64 13.26 14.62
C ASP A 90 1.31 12.25 13.70
N TYR A 91 2.62 12.12 13.82
CA TYR A 91 3.42 11.15 13.09
C TYR A 91 3.46 9.80 13.80
N LYS A 92 3.34 8.71 13.03
CA LYS A 92 3.63 7.34 13.46
C LYS A 92 4.39 6.57 12.39
N ARG A 93 5.23 5.64 12.85
CA ARG A 93 5.89 4.65 11.99
C ARG A 93 5.40 3.25 12.37
N ILE A 94 4.80 2.55 11.42
CA ILE A 94 4.25 1.21 11.58
C ILE A 94 5.21 0.24 10.89
N ARG A 95 5.50 -0.90 11.52
CA ARG A 95 6.28 -1.99 10.95
C ARG A 95 5.33 -3.04 10.40
N ILE A 96 5.29 -3.22 9.09
CA ILE A 96 4.46 -4.23 8.43
C ILE A 96 5.36 -5.39 8.01
N GLY A 97 5.08 -6.58 8.49
CA GLY A 97 5.93 -7.76 8.32
C GLY A 97 5.41 -8.96 9.10
N ASN A 98 6.14 -10.07 9.10
CA ASN A 98 5.74 -11.32 9.75
C ASN A 98 6.48 -11.61 11.07
N ASN A 99 7.34 -10.72 11.55
CA ASN A 99 8.03 -10.89 12.82
C ASN A 99 7.19 -10.35 13.99
N ILE A 100 6.12 -11.08 14.33
CA ILE A 100 5.14 -10.70 15.36
C ILE A 100 5.79 -10.50 16.73
N SER A 101 6.85 -11.25 17.04
CA SER A 101 7.63 -11.08 18.28
C SER A 101 8.35 -9.73 18.39
N GLU A 102 8.59 -9.06 17.25
CA GLU A 102 9.25 -7.75 17.16
C GLU A 102 8.25 -6.63 16.81
N GLU A 103 6.99 -6.78 17.28
CA GLU A 103 5.92 -5.79 17.14
C GLU A 103 5.51 -5.46 15.69
N GLU A 104 5.83 -6.34 14.74
CA GLU A 104 5.33 -6.21 13.37
C GLU A 104 3.87 -6.61 13.27
N VAL A 105 3.14 -5.92 12.39
CA VAL A 105 1.76 -6.25 12.06
C VAL A 105 1.68 -6.87 10.68
N LEU A 106 0.87 -7.92 10.54
CA LEU A 106 0.57 -8.52 9.24
C LEU A 106 -0.34 -7.62 8.40
N GLN A 107 -1.15 -6.78 9.04
CA GLN A 107 -2.06 -5.87 8.35
C GLN A 107 -2.14 -4.53 9.07
N TYR A 108 -2.36 -3.47 8.30
CA TYR A 108 -2.60 -2.13 8.84
C TYR A 108 -3.59 -1.35 7.97
N VAL A 109 -4.53 -0.66 8.61
CA VAL A 109 -5.45 0.26 7.94
C VAL A 109 -4.91 1.67 8.06
N VAL A 110 -4.62 2.30 6.91
CA VAL A 110 -4.35 3.74 6.83
C VAL A 110 -5.69 4.45 6.73
N PRO A 111 -6.09 5.28 7.73
CA PRO A 111 -7.37 5.96 7.68
C PRO A 111 -7.39 7.04 6.59
N ALA A 112 -8.54 7.23 5.97
CA ALA A 112 -8.81 8.25 4.97
C ALA A 112 -8.30 9.63 5.41
N GLY A 113 -7.63 10.34 4.50
CA GLY A 113 -7.10 11.67 4.77
C GLY A 113 -5.78 11.70 5.56
N THR A 114 -5.21 10.55 5.91
CA THR A 114 -3.84 10.43 6.44
C THR A 114 -2.82 10.62 5.33
N TRP A 115 -1.75 11.38 5.58
CA TRP A 115 -0.58 11.37 4.71
C TRP A 115 0.27 10.16 5.03
N PHE A 116 0.69 9.40 4.03
CA PHE A 116 1.52 8.22 4.26
C PHE A 116 2.53 8.00 3.14
N ALA A 117 3.63 7.35 3.51
CA ALA A 117 4.74 6.97 2.65
C ALA A 117 5.29 5.63 3.16
N SER A 118 5.98 4.87 2.32
CA SER A 118 6.58 3.61 2.75
C SER A 118 7.97 3.38 2.16
N GLU A 119 8.84 2.74 2.94
CA GLU A 119 10.16 2.29 2.50
C GLU A 119 10.48 0.92 3.10
N LEU A 120 11.45 0.23 2.52
CA LEU A 120 12.02 -0.98 3.11
C LEU A 120 12.88 -0.62 4.33
N GLU A 121 12.73 -1.35 5.42
CA GLU A 121 13.63 -1.20 6.57
C GLU A 121 15.07 -1.59 6.17
N ASN A 122 15.23 -2.70 5.46
CA ASN A 122 16.49 -3.11 4.87
C ASN A 122 16.47 -2.85 3.35
N LYS A 123 17.29 -1.90 2.92
CA LYS A 123 17.37 -1.42 1.52
C LYS A 123 18.03 -2.39 0.54
N ASN A 124 18.39 -3.58 0.99
CA ASN A 124 18.93 -4.65 0.15
C ASN A 124 17.93 -5.80 -0.07
N ASP A 125 16.76 -5.73 0.57
CA ASP A 125 15.74 -6.77 0.50
C ASP A 125 14.60 -6.37 -0.45
N LEU A 126 13.52 -7.16 -0.45
CA LEU A 126 12.27 -6.89 -1.17
C LEU A 126 11.09 -6.96 -0.22
N HIS A 127 10.03 -6.23 -0.51
CA HIS A 127 8.74 -6.34 0.20
C HIS A 127 7.57 -6.41 -0.77
N TYR A 128 6.66 -7.32 -0.51
CA TYR A 128 5.48 -7.56 -1.33
C TYR A 128 4.22 -7.59 -0.47
N VAL A 129 3.26 -6.74 -0.83
CA VAL A 129 2.00 -6.53 -0.12
C VAL A 129 0.81 -6.57 -1.07
N ASP A 130 -0.34 -6.94 -0.51
CA ASP A 130 -1.63 -6.51 -1.04
C ASP A 130 -1.96 -5.15 -0.47
N VAL A 131 -2.60 -4.32 -1.29
CA VAL A 131 -3.19 -3.06 -0.84
C VAL A 131 -4.64 -3.03 -1.32
N LEU A 132 -5.58 -2.92 -0.38
CA LEU A 132 -7.03 -2.85 -0.60
C LEU A 132 -7.55 -1.42 -0.48
#